data_AF-A0A4R7X9H3-F1
#
_entry.id   AF-A0A4R7X9H3-F1
#
_cell.length_a   1.000
_cell.length_b   1.000
_cell.length_c   1.000
_cell.angle_alpha   90.00
_cell.angle_beta   90.00
_cell.angle_gamma   90.00
#
_symmetry.space_group_name_H-M   'P 1'
#
loop_
_entity.id
_entity.type
_entity.pdbx_description
1 polymer ?
#
loop_
_entity_poly.entity_id
_entity_poly.type
_entity_poly.pdbx_seq_one_letter_code
_entity_poly.pdbx_strand_id
1 'polypeptide(L)'
;MGLAMQLIPQEWPHWLPVEPPGTCAQYHRPRASREPETWVYWQMAPGVWVNQWREACDDWRLLSQLQTLPADVYKVEAGKQLIALYWAERGDVQVLQRIASVLKALA
;
A
#
# COMPACT_ATOMS: atom_id res chain seq x y z
N MET A 1 -9.06 -2.13 16.62
CA MET A 1 -8.45 -2.12 15.27
C MET A 1 -9.10 -1.00 14.47
N GLY A 2 -8.42 0.14 14.26
CA GLY A 2 -8.95 1.30 13.52
C GLY A 2 -8.64 1.24 12.03
N LEU A 3 -8.91 0.09 11.42
CA LEU A 3 -8.67 -0.17 10.00
C LEU A 3 -10.03 -0.24 9.31
N ALA A 4 -10.25 0.63 8.34
CA ALA A 4 -11.46 0.61 7.53
C ALA A 4 -11.15 -0.01 6.16
N MET A 5 -12.10 -0.75 5.62
CA MET A 5 -12.01 -1.41 4.33
C MET A 5 -13.13 -0.90 3.42
N GLN A 6 -12.79 -0.57 2.19
CA GLN A 6 -13.75 -0.24 1.15
C GLN A 6 -13.31 -0.84 -0.18
N LEU A 7 -14.28 -1.26 -0.99
CA LEU A 7 -14.05 -1.75 -2.34
C LEU A 7 -14.22 -0.58 -3.30
N ILE A 8 -13.13 -0.17 -3.96
CA ILE A 8 -13.15 1.00 -4.86
C ILE A 8 -12.58 0.66 -6.24
N PRO A 9 -13.11 1.29 -7.30
CA PRO A 9 -12.46 1.29 -8.60
C PRO A 9 -11.05 1.88 -8.48
N GLN A 10 -10.09 1.28 -9.16
CA GLN A 10 -8.72 1.81 -9.24
C GLN A 10 -8.25 1.90 -10.68
N GLU A 11 -7.59 3.01 -10.96
CA GLU A 11 -6.82 3.21 -12.17
C GLU A 11 -5.38 2.81 -11.89
N TRP A 12 -4.91 1.81 -12.61
CA TRP A 12 -3.56 1.29 -12.47
C TRP A 12 -2.64 1.93 -13.51
N PRO A 13 -1.39 2.24 -13.15
CA PRO A 13 -0.42 2.69 -14.13
C PRO A 13 -0.24 1.64 -15.25
N HIS A 14 -0.32 2.07 -16.51
CA HIS A 14 -0.18 1.21 -17.69
C HIS A 14 1.17 0.47 -17.77
N TRP A 15 2.17 0.92 -17.02
CA TRP A 15 3.50 0.32 -16.97
C TRP A 15 3.62 -0.80 -15.93
N LEU A 16 2.59 -1.09 -15.13
CA LEU A 16 2.61 -2.23 -14.24
C LEU A 16 2.59 -3.53 -15.04
N PRO A 17 3.51 -4.48 -14.75
CA PRO A 17 3.63 -5.71 -15.53
C PRO A 17 2.43 -6.65 -15.35
N VAL A 18 1.79 -6.59 -14.19
CA VAL A 18 0.54 -7.31 -13.89
C VAL A 18 -0.49 -6.26 -13.56
N GLU A 19 -1.51 -6.12 -14.42
CA GLU A 19 -2.63 -5.25 -14.16
C GLU A 19 -3.50 -5.87 -13.05
N PRO A 20 -3.60 -5.23 -11.87
CA PRO A 20 -4.49 -5.70 -10.83
C PRO A 20 -5.97 -5.54 -11.24
N PRO A 21 -6.91 -6.20 -10.54
CA PRO A 21 -8.33 -6.05 -10.87
C PRO A 21 -8.77 -4.58 -10.81
N GLY A 22 -9.66 -4.18 -11.71
CA GLY A 22 -10.17 -2.80 -11.79
C GLY A 22 -10.91 -2.35 -10.53
N THR A 23 -11.37 -3.30 -9.71
CA THR A 23 -11.91 -3.04 -8.37
C THR A 23 -11.07 -3.80 -7.35
N CYS A 24 -10.55 -3.11 -6.33
CA CYS A 24 -9.65 -3.69 -5.34
C CYS A 24 -10.02 -3.22 -3.92
N ALA A 25 -9.80 -4.09 -2.94
CA ALA A 25 -10.04 -3.77 -1.55
C ALA A 25 -8.97 -2.79 -1.06
N GLN A 26 -9.43 -1.62 -0.64
CA GLN A 26 -8.61 -0.58 -0.04
C GLN A 26 -8.76 -0.63 1.48
N TYR A 27 -7.64 -0.88 2.14
CA TYR A 27 -7.51 -0.84 3.58
C TYR A 27 -6.84 0.46 3.98
N HIS A 28 -7.46 1.25 4.86
CA HIS A 28 -6.95 2.58 5.20
C HIS A 28 -7.02 2.90 6.68
N ARG A 29 -6.14 3.81 7.10
CA ARG A 29 -6.00 4.29 8.47
C ARG A 29 -5.75 5.81 8.49
N PRO A 30 -6.34 6.55 9.46
CA PRO A 30 -5.98 7.95 9.71
C PRO A 30 -4.51 8.12 10.11
N ARG A 31 -3.89 9.17 9.58
CA ARG A 31 -2.53 9.60 9.94
C ARG A 31 -2.56 10.57 11.10
N ALA A 32 -1.57 10.48 11.97
CA ALA A 32 -1.49 11.32 13.17
C ALA A 32 -0.62 12.58 12.96
N SER A 33 0.24 12.57 11.94
CA SER A 33 1.17 13.67 11.66
C SER A 33 0.45 14.93 11.17
N ARG A 34 0.90 16.10 11.63
CA ARG A 34 0.31 17.42 11.32
C ARG A 34 0.68 17.93 9.93
N GLU A 35 1.88 17.59 9.46
CA GLU A 35 2.38 17.85 8.10
C GLU A 35 3.00 16.58 7.51
N PRO A 36 2.16 15.59 7.16
CA PRO A 36 2.65 14.32 6.65
C PRO A 36 3.14 14.46 5.21
N GLU A 37 4.28 13.84 4.90
CA GLU A 37 4.75 13.67 3.53
C GLU A 37 3.78 12.78 2.75
N THR A 38 3.49 13.17 1.50
CA THR A 38 2.61 12.42 0.61
C THR A 38 3.40 11.65 -0.42
N TRP A 39 3.10 10.37 -0.56
CA TRP A 39 3.80 9.48 -1.50
C TRP A 39 2.89 8.36 -1.96
N VAL A 40 3.25 7.73 -3.06
CA VAL A 40 2.58 6.54 -3.60
C VAL A 40 3.63 5.60 -4.18
N TYR A 41 3.52 4.33 -3.80
CA TYR A 41 4.36 3.26 -4.29
C TYR A 41 3.51 2.10 -4.81
N TRP A 42 3.96 1.51 -5.91
CA TRP A 42 3.38 0.30 -6.48
C TRP A 42 4.36 -0.86 -6.39
N GLN A 43 3.83 -2.05 -6.13
CA GLN A 43 4.63 -3.28 -6.14
C GLN A 43 4.74 -3.77 -7.59
N MET A 44 5.88 -3.50 -8.23
CA MET A 44 6.14 -3.91 -9.61
C MET A 44 6.40 -5.42 -9.71
N ALA A 45 7.08 -5.96 -8.71
CA ALA A 45 7.33 -7.39 -8.50
C ALA A 45 7.34 -7.66 -6.99
N PRO A 46 7.23 -8.92 -6.52
CA PRO A 46 7.24 -9.22 -5.08
C PRO A 46 8.45 -8.59 -4.37
N GLY A 47 8.20 -7.67 -3.44
CA GLY A 47 9.21 -6.91 -2.70
C GLY A 47 9.87 -5.74 -3.44
N VAL A 48 9.53 -5.51 -4.71
CA VAL A 48 10.05 -4.41 -5.55
C VAL A 48 9.02 -3.28 -5.60
N TRP A 49 9.31 -2.21 -4.87
CA TRP A 49 8.43 -1.05 -4.73
C TRP A 49 8.98 0.14 -5.48
N VAL A 50 8.15 0.73 -6.35
CA VAL A 50 8.53 1.88 -7.17
C VAL A 50 7.53 3.03 -7.05
N ASN A 51 8.02 4.27 -7.19
CA ASN A 51 7.20 5.47 -7.20
C ASN A 51 6.52 5.68 -8.57
N GLN A 52 5.86 6.84 -8.76
CA GLN A 52 5.16 7.18 -10.01
C GLN A 52 6.09 7.36 -11.22
N TRP A 53 7.38 7.58 -10.96
CA TRP A 53 8.44 7.72 -11.95
C TRP A 53 9.18 6.39 -12.21
N ARG A 54 8.73 5.30 -11.56
CA ARG A 54 9.36 3.96 -11.58
C ARG A 54 10.74 3.93 -10.91
N GLU A 55 11.01 4.86 -10.02
CA GLU A 55 12.21 4.86 -9.18
C GLU A 55 11.96 3.99 -7.95
N ALA A 56 12.99 3.25 -7.54
CA ALA A 56 12.90 2.41 -6.35
C ALA A 56 12.65 3.25 -5.09
N CYS A 57 12.03 2.66 -4.07
CA CYS A 57 11.89 3.32 -2.78
C CYS A 57 13.25 3.50 -2.09
N ASP A 58 13.77 4.73 -2.10
CA ASP A 58 15.06 5.06 -1.47
C ASP A 58 14.98 5.23 0.06
N ASP A 59 13.78 5.46 0.61
CA ASP A 59 13.60 5.56 2.06
C ASP A 59 13.64 4.17 2.71
N TRP A 60 14.76 3.86 3.37
CA TRP A 60 14.98 2.57 4.03
C TRP A 60 13.93 2.23 5.09
N ARG A 61 13.37 3.22 5.80
CA ARG A 61 12.36 2.99 6.84
C ARG A 61 11.06 2.54 6.20
N LEU A 62 10.67 3.21 5.12
CA LEU A 62 9.49 2.87 4.35
C LEU A 62 9.68 1.51 3.67
N LEU A 63 10.79 1.32 2.96
CA LEU A 63 11.09 0.08 2.25
C LEU A 63 11.10 -1.13 3.20
N SER A 64 11.65 -0.98 4.41
CA SER A 64 11.64 -2.05 5.42
C SER A 64 10.22 -2.50 5.79
N GLN A 65 9.25 -1.58 5.84
CA GLN A 65 7.85 -1.93 6.08
C GLN A 65 7.21 -2.56 4.85
N LEU A 66 7.42 -1.96 3.67
CA LEU A 66 6.86 -2.42 2.40
C LEU A 66 7.33 -3.83 2.02
N GLN A 67 8.57 -4.20 2.33
CA GLN A 67 9.12 -5.54 2.09
C GLN A 67 8.42 -6.64 2.91
N THR A 68 7.73 -6.29 4.01
CA THR A 68 6.99 -7.28 4.80
C THR A 68 5.65 -7.66 4.17
N LEU A 69 5.16 -6.84 3.25
CA LEU A 69 3.87 -7.02 2.58
C LEU A 69 3.94 -8.20 1.60
N PRO A 70 2.82 -8.92 1.41
CA PRO A 70 2.77 -10.01 0.46
C PRO A 70 2.73 -9.50 -1.00
N ALA A 71 3.01 -10.40 -1.94
CA ALA A 71 3.09 -10.13 -3.37
C ALA A 71 1.78 -9.64 -4.00
N ASP A 72 0.65 -9.91 -3.35
CA ASP A 72 -0.69 -9.56 -3.81
C ASP A 72 -1.19 -8.20 -3.28
N VAL A 73 -0.31 -7.44 -2.61
CA VAL A 73 -0.51 -6.00 -2.36
C VAL A 73 -0.02 -5.21 -3.56
N TYR A 74 -0.88 -4.45 -4.21
CA TYR A 74 -0.53 -3.80 -5.47
C TYR A 74 -0.01 -2.37 -5.30
N LYS A 75 -0.59 -1.62 -4.35
CA LYS A 75 -0.30 -0.21 -4.13
C LYS A 75 -0.36 0.14 -2.66
N VAL A 76 0.50 1.06 -2.24
CA VAL A 76 0.42 1.75 -0.96
C VAL A 76 0.56 3.24 -1.23
N GLU A 77 -0.35 4.03 -0.67
CA GLU A 77 -0.31 5.48 -0.80
C GLU A 77 -0.51 6.13 0.56
N ALA A 78 0.30 7.14 0.85
CA ALA A 78 0.15 7.97 2.01
C ALA A 78 -0.30 9.36 1.55
N GLY A 79 -1.56 9.68 1.81
CA GLY A 79 -2.10 11.02 1.60
C GLY A 79 -1.92 11.91 2.82
N LYS A 80 -2.58 13.08 2.81
CA LYS A 80 -2.50 14.07 3.91
C LYS A 80 -3.21 13.63 5.19
N GLN A 81 -4.28 12.86 5.07
CA GLN A 81 -5.14 12.48 6.19
C GLN A 81 -5.15 10.98 6.43
N LEU A 82 -4.93 10.19 5.39
CA LEU A 82 -5.04 8.74 5.40
C LEU A 82 -3.81 8.12 4.77
N ILE A 83 -3.42 6.95 5.26
CA ILE A 83 -2.58 6.01 4.52
C ILE A 83 -3.46 4.82 4.11
N ALA A 84 -3.34 4.41 2.86
CA ALA A 84 -4.13 3.36 2.24
C ALA A 84 -3.25 2.33 1.55
N LEU A 85 -3.71 1.07 1.58
CA LEU A 85 -3.08 -0.07 0.96
C LEU A 85 -4.13 -0.85 0.17
N TYR A 86 -3.73 -1.33 -1.00
CA TYR A 86 -4.61 -2.00 -1.97
C TYR A 86 -4.19 -3.44 -2.13
N TRP A 87 -5.07 -4.36 -1.76
CA TRP A 87 -4.75 -5.77 -1.63
C TRP A 87 -5.79 -6.66 -2.32
N ALA A 88 -5.32 -7.74 -2.96
CA ALA A 88 -6.18 -8.72 -3.63
C ALA A 88 -7.03 -9.59 -2.69
N GLU A 89 -6.82 -9.47 -1.38
CA GLU A 89 -7.47 -10.29 -0.34
C GLU A 89 -7.24 -11.80 -0.47
N ARG A 90 -6.17 -12.23 -1.14
CA ARG A 90 -5.87 -13.65 -1.37
C ARG A 90 -5.11 -14.31 -0.20
N GLY A 91 -5.41 -13.93 1.03
CA GLY A 91 -4.67 -14.41 2.21
C GLY A 91 -5.50 -14.60 3.47
N ASP A 92 -4.86 -15.16 4.48
CA ASP A 92 -5.47 -15.48 5.77
C ASP A 92 -5.51 -14.26 6.72
N VAL A 93 -6.19 -14.38 7.85
CA VAL A 93 -6.32 -13.33 8.88
C VAL A 93 -4.95 -12.79 9.33
N GLN A 94 -3.91 -13.63 9.33
CA GLN A 94 -2.55 -13.21 9.65
C GLN A 94 -1.99 -12.16 8.69
N VAL A 95 -2.37 -12.23 7.41
CA VAL A 95 -1.97 -11.24 6.40
C VAL A 95 -2.63 -9.90 6.69
N LEU A 96 -3.91 -9.91 7.02
CA LEU A 96 -4.64 -8.70 7.41
C LEU A 96 -4.02 -8.04 8.66
N GLN A 97 -3.61 -8.84 9.66
CA GLN A 97 -2.91 -8.32 10.85
C GLN A 97 -1.56 -7.70 10.52
N ARG A 98 -0.82 -8.29 9.56
CA ARG A 98 0.44 -7.71 9.07
C ARG A 98 0.19 -6.39 8.36
N ILE A 99 -0.79 -6.32 7.45
CA ILE A 99 -1.22 -5.09 6.77
C ILE A 99 -1.58 -4.01 7.81
N ALA A 100 -2.38 -4.36 8.81
CA ALA A 100 -2.77 -3.41 9.86
C ALA A 100 -1.56 -2.90 10.66
N SER A 101 -0.56 -3.75 10.91
CA SER A 101 0.68 -3.38 11.59
C SER A 101 1.53 -2.43 10.74
N VAL A 102 1.69 -2.72 9.44
CA VAL A 102 2.41 -1.85 8.49
C VAL A 102 1.73 -0.48 8.39
N LEU A 103 0.41 -0.43 8.17
CA LEU A 103 -0.33 0.83 8.11
C LEU A 103 -0.25 1.61 9.42
N LYS A 104 -0.20 0.94 10.57
CA LYS A 104 0.01 1.60 11.87
C LYS A 104 1.42 2.17 12.02
N ALA A 105 2.44 1.49 11.50
CA ALA A 105 3.82 1.96 11.58
C ALA A 105 4.09 3.18 10.67
N LEU A 106 3.32 3.32 9.59
CA LEU A 106 3.48 4.36 8.57
C LEU A 106 2.52 5.56 8.70
N ALA A 107 1.48 5.46 9.56
CA ALA A 107 0.45 6.48 9.78
C ALA A 107 0.85 7.56 10.80
#